data_AF-A0A959T3P1-F1
#
_entry.id   AF-A0A959T3P1-F1
#
_cell.length_a   1.000
_cell.length_b   1.000
_cell.length_c   1.000
_cell.angle_alpha   90.00
_cell.angle_beta   90.00
_cell.angle_gamma   90.00
#
_symmetry.space_group_name_H-M   'P 1'
#
loop_
_entity.id
_entity.type
_entity.pdbx_description
1 polymer ?
#
loop_
_entity_poly.entity_id
_entity_poly.type
_entity_poly.pdbx_seq_one_letter_code
_entity_poly.pdbx_strand_id
1 'polypeptide(L)'
;PEILFFWVARMIMAGLEYRGDVPFTNVYLTGIVRDKQGRKMSKSLGNSPDPLDLIKQYGADGVRVGMLLSSPAGNDLLFDESLCEQGRNFSNKVWNAFRLLKSWEVQDLDQPAENAVAVAWMRSRLNAAVADLTDQYGQYRISDA
;
A
#
# COMPACT_ATOMS: atom_id res chain seq x y z
N PRO A 1 -8.06 -14.79 9.09
CA PRO A 1 -9.47 -15.17 9.43
C PRO A 1 -9.76 -15.38 10.93
N GLU A 2 -8.98 -14.78 11.85
CA GLU A 2 -9.19 -15.02 13.29
C GLU A 2 -10.42 -14.29 13.85
N ILE A 3 -10.74 -13.11 13.33
CA ILE A 3 -11.85 -12.30 13.84
C ILE A 3 -13.17 -12.53 13.10
N LEU A 4 -13.18 -13.39 12.08
CA LEU A 4 -14.37 -13.57 11.23
C LEU A 4 -15.58 -14.04 12.06
N PHE A 5 -15.41 -15.08 12.88
CA PHE A 5 -16.50 -15.59 13.73
C PHE A 5 -16.69 -14.79 15.02
N PHE A 6 -15.60 -14.31 15.63
CA PHE A 6 -15.66 -13.63 16.93
C PHE A 6 -16.08 -12.17 16.83
N TRP A 7 -15.93 -11.54 15.67
CA TRP A 7 -16.23 -10.13 15.44
C TRP A 7 -17.21 -9.93 14.30
N VAL A 8 -16.82 -10.26 13.07
CA VAL A 8 -17.63 -9.94 11.86
C VAL A 8 -19.01 -10.59 11.93
N ALA A 9 -19.06 -11.90 12.19
CA ALA A 9 -20.33 -12.63 12.33
C ALA A 9 -21.19 -12.09 13.50
N ARG A 10 -20.56 -11.72 14.62
CA ARG A 10 -21.28 -11.15 15.77
C ARG A 10 -21.85 -9.77 15.48
N MET A 11 -21.13 -8.93 14.72
CA MET A 11 -21.65 -7.65 14.26
C MET A 11 -22.86 -7.85 13.34
N ILE A 12 -22.80 -8.82 12.42
CA ILE A 12 -23.94 -9.13 11.53
C ILE A 12 -25.16 -9.56 12.34
N MET A 13 -25.00 -10.50 13.27
CA MET A 13 -26.10 -10.96 14.13
C MET A 13 -26.70 -9.80 14.93
N ALA A 14 -25.87 -8.94 15.54
CA ALA A 14 -26.33 -7.79 16.31
C ALA A 14 -27.00 -6.73 15.43
N GLY A 15 -26.51 -6.48 14.21
CA GLY A 15 -27.13 -5.57 13.26
C GLY A 15 -28.53 -6.04 12.86
N LEU A 16 -28.67 -7.33 12.53
CA LEU A 16 -29.96 -7.90 12.17
C LEU A 16 -30.95 -7.88 13.34
N GLU A 17 -30.52 -8.21 14.55
CA GLU A 17 -31.39 -8.23 15.74
C GLU A 17 -31.82 -6.82 16.18
N TYR A 18 -30.87 -5.90 16.34
CA TYR A 18 -31.15 -4.61 16.98
C TYR A 18 -31.43 -3.48 16.00
N ARG A 19 -31.04 -3.62 14.73
CA ARG A 19 -31.18 -2.58 13.70
C ARG A 19 -32.00 -3.04 12.49
N GLY A 20 -32.31 -4.33 12.39
CA GLY A 20 -33.06 -4.90 11.27
C GLY A 20 -32.30 -4.89 9.93
N ASP A 21 -30.99 -4.62 9.94
CA ASP A 21 -30.17 -4.50 8.74
C ASP A 21 -28.71 -4.90 9.01
N VAL A 22 -27.96 -5.22 7.95
CA VAL A 22 -26.54 -5.56 8.05
C VAL A 22 -25.70 -4.32 8.37
N PRO A 23 -24.67 -4.43 9.23
CA PRO A 23 -23.86 -3.28 9.64
C PRO A 23 -22.88 -2.79 8.56
N PHE A 24 -22.61 -3.62 7.55
CA PHE A 24 -21.71 -3.33 6.44
C PHE A 24 -22.02 -4.26 5.26
N THR A 25 -21.73 -3.79 4.04
CA THR A 25 -21.97 -4.54 2.79
C THR A 25 -20.70 -5.19 2.23
N ASN A 26 -19.52 -4.68 2.60
CA ASN A 26 -18.22 -5.18 2.14
C ASN A 26 -17.33 -5.52 3.34
N VAL A 27 -16.66 -6.68 3.28
CA VAL A 27 -15.70 -7.12 4.30
C VAL A 27 -14.37 -7.42 3.62
N TYR A 28 -13.34 -6.63 3.92
CA TYR A 28 -11.98 -6.86 3.44
C TYR A 28 -11.15 -7.57 4.51
N LEU A 29 -10.75 -8.81 4.24
CA LEU A 29 -9.96 -9.62 5.17
C LEU A 29 -8.49 -9.59 4.77
N THR A 30 -7.63 -9.07 5.65
CA THR A 30 -6.18 -9.17 5.49
C THR A 30 -5.65 -10.49 6.03
N GLY A 31 -4.55 -10.95 5.45
CA GLY A 31 -3.77 -12.06 5.99
C GLY A 31 -3.14 -11.73 7.35
N ILE A 32 -2.59 -12.76 7.99
CA ILE A 32 -1.85 -12.60 9.24
C ILE A 32 -0.40 -12.31 8.90
N VAL A 33 0.21 -11.35 9.61
CA VAL A 33 1.64 -11.08 9.45
C VAL A 33 2.47 -12.17 10.11
N ARG A 34 3.39 -12.74 9.35
CA ARG A 34 4.29 -13.83 9.72
C ARG A 34 5.74 -13.37 9.67
N ASP A 35 6.55 -13.91 10.57
CA ASP A 35 8.00 -13.71 10.57
C ASP A 35 8.67 -14.49 9.43
N LYS A 36 9.98 -14.32 9.26
CA LYS A 36 10.79 -15.03 8.24
C LYS A 36 10.73 -16.56 8.33
N GLN A 37 10.32 -17.11 9.46
CA GLN A 37 10.17 -18.55 9.70
C GLN A 37 8.71 -19.01 9.45
N GLY A 38 7.83 -18.11 8.98
CA GLY A 38 6.42 -18.40 8.75
C GLY A 38 5.59 -18.46 10.03
N ARG A 39 6.13 -18.07 11.19
CA ARG A 39 5.37 -18.06 12.45
C ARG A 39 4.57 -16.78 12.56
N LYS A 40 3.34 -16.89 13.07
CA LYS A 40 2.51 -15.71 13.37
C LYS A 40 3.30 -14.73 14.25
N MET A 41 3.35 -13.46 13.86
CA MET A 41 3.93 -12.44 14.71
C MET A 41 3.01 -12.16 15.90
N SER A 42 3.60 -12.16 17.09
CA SER A 42 2.89 -11.83 18.33
C SER A 42 3.84 -11.26 19.37
N LYS A 43 3.35 -10.36 20.22
CA LYS A 43 4.12 -9.80 21.34
C LYS A 43 4.58 -10.90 22.30
N SER A 44 3.73 -11.91 22.56
CA SER A 44 4.04 -13.04 23.43
C SER A 44 5.19 -13.91 22.93
N LEU A 45 5.34 -14.03 21.61
CA LEU A 45 6.42 -14.81 20.99
C LEU A 45 7.71 -13.98 20.82
N GLY A 46 7.68 -12.68 21.11
CA GLY A 46 8.81 -11.77 20.99
C GLY A 46 9.30 -11.55 19.56
N ASN A 47 8.54 -12.00 18.55
CA ASN A 47 8.90 -11.94 17.13
C ASN A 47 8.18 -10.81 16.37
N SER A 48 7.50 -9.91 17.09
CA SER A 48 6.84 -8.74 16.51
C SER A 48 7.69 -7.50 16.79
N PRO A 49 8.32 -6.87 15.79
CA PRO A 49 9.01 -5.60 15.99
C PRO A 49 8.01 -4.51 16.39
N ASP A 50 8.49 -3.49 17.11
CA ASP A 50 7.68 -2.30 17.42
C ASP A 50 7.52 -1.45 16.15
N PRO A 51 6.29 -1.16 15.70
CA PRO A 51 6.05 -0.30 14.55
C PRO A 51 6.69 1.08 14.68
N LEU A 52 6.77 1.66 15.88
CA LEU A 52 7.37 2.98 16.10
C LEU A 52 8.89 2.96 15.91
N ASP A 53 9.54 1.88 16.29
CA ASP A 53 10.97 1.69 16.05
C ASP A 53 11.26 1.55 14.54
N LEU A 54 10.43 0.77 13.83
CA LEU A 54 10.50 0.66 12.38
C LEU A 54 10.27 2.02 11.70
N ILE A 55 9.30 2.81 12.14
CA ILE A 55 9.04 4.15 11.61
C ILE A 55 10.23 5.07 11.88
N LYS A 56 10.83 5.01 13.07
CA LYS A 56 12.01 5.80 13.41
C LYS A 56 13.21 5.47 12.50
N GLN A 57 13.35 4.21 12.10
CA GLN A 57 14.45 3.74 11.25
C GLN A 57 14.21 3.96 9.75
N TYR A 58 12.99 3.69 9.26
CA TYR A 58 12.68 3.63 7.82
C TYR A 58 11.72 4.73 7.35
N GLY A 59 11.14 5.50 8.25
CA GLY A 59 10.07 6.45 7.96
C GLY A 59 8.70 5.76 7.82
N ALA A 60 7.62 6.51 8.08
CA ALA A 60 6.26 5.98 8.02
C ALA A 60 5.90 5.44 6.64
N ASP A 61 6.28 6.16 5.58
CA ASP A 61 6.02 5.73 4.20
C ASP A 61 6.84 4.49 3.83
N GLY A 62 8.09 4.39 4.31
CA GLY A 62 8.92 3.22 4.08
C GLY A 62 8.30 1.95 4.67
N VAL A 63 7.77 2.06 5.90
CA VAL A 63 7.06 0.94 6.56
C VAL A 63 5.74 0.61 5.86
N ARG A 64 4.94 1.62 5.47
CA ARG A 64 3.66 1.40 4.77
C ARG A 64 3.86 0.72 3.41
N VAL A 65 4.81 1.20 2.61
CA VAL A 65 5.16 0.59 1.32
C VAL A 65 5.71 -0.81 1.53
N GLY A 66 6.60 -1.02 2.51
CA GLY A 66 7.10 -2.35 2.84
C GLY A 66 6.00 -3.35 3.20
N MET A 67 4.96 -2.89 3.91
CA MET A 67 3.80 -3.73 4.23
C MET A 67 2.88 -3.99 3.02
N LEU A 68 2.74 -3.04 2.10
CA LEU A 68 2.00 -3.26 0.85
C LEU A 68 2.69 -4.31 -0.02
N LEU A 69 4.02 -4.22 -0.13
CA LEU A 69 4.84 -5.16 -0.90
C LEU A 69 4.89 -6.57 -0.30
N SER A 70 4.54 -6.74 0.98
CA SER A 70 4.45 -8.06 1.63
C SER A 70 3.07 -8.72 1.47
N SER A 71 2.11 -8.04 0.82
CA SER A 71 0.70 -8.40 0.88
C SER A 71 0.07 -8.83 -0.44
N PRO A 72 0.27 -10.07 -0.92
CA PRO A 72 -0.64 -10.62 -1.91
C PRO A 72 -2.04 -10.75 -1.30
N ALA A 73 -3.08 -10.29 -2.02
CA ALA A 73 -4.46 -10.34 -1.55
C ALA A 73 -4.86 -11.76 -1.12
N GLY A 74 -5.40 -11.89 0.10
CA GLY A 74 -5.93 -13.15 0.64
C GLY A 74 -4.92 -14.11 1.27
N ASN A 75 -3.61 -13.86 1.15
CA ASN A 75 -2.56 -14.69 1.73
C ASN A 75 -1.94 -14.08 2.99
N ASP A 76 -1.28 -14.90 3.79
CA ASP A 76 -0.51 -14.43 4.94
C ASP A 76 0.69 -13.59 4.48
N LEU A 77 1.01 -12.58 5.29
CA LEU A 77 1.97 -11.53 4.97
C LEU A 77 3.34 -11.95 5.49
N LEU A 78 4.25 -12.35 4.62
CA LEU A 78 5.62 -12.67 5.01
C LEU A 78 6.40 -11.37 5.19
N PHE A 79 6.61 -10.98 6.43
CA PHE A 79 7.27 -9.72 6.75
C PHE A 79 8.77 -9.90 6.96
N ASP A 80 9.52 -9.04 6.28
CA ASP A 80 10.95 -8.84 6.45
C ASP A 80 11.20 -7.32 6.52
N GLU A 81 12.01 -6.90 7.48
CA GLU A 81 12.44 -5.50 7.61
C GLU A 81 13.16 -4.99 6.35
N SER A 82 13.73 -5.88 5.53
CA SER A 82 14.28 -5.51 4.21
C SER A 82 13.24 -4.90 3.27
N LEU A 83 11.95 -5.22 3.43
CA LEU A 83 10.85 -4.59 2.69
C LEU A 83 10.62 -3.15 3.13
N CYS A 84 10.80 -2.84 4.42
CA CYS A 84 10.75 -1.46 4.93
C CYS A 84 11.92 -0.65 4.36
N GLU A 85 13.11 -1.25 4.24
CA GLU A 85 14.25 -0.61 3.57
C GLU A 85 13.95 -0.33 2.10
N GLN A 86 13.38 -1.30 1.38
CA GLN A 86 12.94 -1.12 -0.01
C GLN A 86 11.92 0.01 -0.14
N GLY A 87 10.92 0.07 0.75
CA GLY A 87 9.93 1.14 0.78
C GLY A 87 10.55 2.52 1.05
N ARG A 88 11.52 2.61 1.97
CA ARG A 88 12.28 3.84 2.22
C ARG A 88 13.07 4.27 0.99
N ASN A 89 13.75 3.34 0.33
CA ASN A 89 14.56 3.62 -0.86
C ASN A 89 13.68 4.09 -2.03
N PHE A 90 12.49 3.48 -2.20
CA PHE A 90 11.48 3.93 -3.16
C PHE A 90 11.00 5.35 -2.85
N SER A 91 10.63 5.64 -1.60
CA SER A 91 10.21 6.97 -1.16
C SER A 91 11.30 8.02 -1.42
N ASN A 92 12.56 7.67 -1.16
CA ASN A 92 13.71 8.52 -1.47
C ASN A 92 13.89 8.72 -2.98
N LYS A 93 13.56 7.74 -3.83
CA LYS A 93 13.62 7.90 -5.28
C LYS A 93 12.61 8.93 -5.77
N VAL A 94 11.38 8.89 -5.25
CA VAL A 94 10.33 9.89 -5.53
C VAL A 94 10.78 11.27 -5.07
N TRP A 95 11.32 11.37 -3.85
CA TRP A 95 11.86 12.62 -3.32
C TRP A 95 12.98 13.20 -4.20
N ASN A 96 13.91 12.38 -4.66
CA ASN A 96 14.99 12.83 -5.54
C ASN A 96 14.48 13.29 -6.91
N ALA A 97 13.46 12.63 -7.47
CA ALA A 97 12.82 13.07 -8.71
C ALA A 97 12.16 14.44 -8.54
N PHE A 98 11.42 14.64 -7.45
CA PHE A 98 10.84 15.94 -7.11
C PHE A 98 11.91 17.02 -6.92
N ARG A 99 12.98 16.72 -6.16
CA ARG A 99 14.07 17.65 -5.90
C ARG A 99 14.78 18.07 -7.19
N LEU A 100 14.98 17.13 -8.12
CA LEU A 100 15.55 17.42 -9.44
C LEU A 100 14.65 18.38 -10.22
N LEU A 101 13.35 18.11 -10.30
CA LEU A 101 12.40 18.99 -11.00
C LEU A 101 12.37 20.40 -10.39
N LYS A 102 12.44 20.50 -9.06
CA LYS A 102 12.48 21.79 -8.35
C LYS A 102 13.81 22.53 -8.51
N SER A 103 14.88 21.84 -8.89
CA SER A 103 16.19 22.47 -9.13
C SER A 103 16.32 23.08 -10.54
N TRP A 104 15.37 22.81 -11.43
CA TRP A 104 15.40 23.33 -12.80
C TRP A 104 14.69 24.68 -12.90
N GLU A 105 15.27 25.57 -13.69
CA GLU A 105 14.62 26.81 -14.11
C GLU A 105 13.82 26.57 -15.38
N VAL A 106 12.56 27.01 -15.38
CA VAL A 106 11.71 26.93 -16.55
C VAL A 106 12.03 28.12 -17.45
N GLN A 107 12.53 27.83 -18.66
CA GLN A 107 12.74 28.83 -19.69
C GLN A 107 11.54 28.84 -20.65
N ASP A 108 11.16 30.03 -21.09
CA ASP A 108 10.12 30.23 -22.09
C ASP A 108 10.73 30.09 -23.49
N LEU A 109 10.77 28.85 -23.98
CA LEU A 109 11.32 28.47 -25.27
C LEU A 109 10.26 27.75 -26.09
N ASP A 110 10.32 27.90 -27.41
CA ASP A 110 9.51 27.10 -28.32
C ASP A 110 9.79 25.61 -28.10
N GLN A 111 8.73 24.82 -27.92
CA GLN A 111 8.86 23.38 -27.70
C GLN A 111 9.27 22.67 -29.00
N PRO A 112 10.41 21.96 -29.03
CA PRO A 112 10.78 21.12 -30.18
C PRO A 112 9.75 20.01 -30.43
N ALA A 113 9.57 19.63 -31.70
CA ALA A 113 8.59 18.61 -32.08
C ALA A 113 8.88 17.25 -31.41
N GLU A 114 10.14 16.89 -31.22
CA GLU A 114 10.57 15.66 -30.56
C GLU A 114 10.16 15.64 -29.08
N ASN A 115 10.31 16.79 -28.40
CA ASN A 115 9.89 16.94 -27.01
C ASN A 115 8.37 16.88 -26.87
N ALA A 116 7.63 17.45 -27.82
CA ALA A 116 6.17 17.36 -27.84
C ALA A 116 5.70 15.90 -27.93
N VAL A 117 6.34 15.09 -28.78
CA VAL A 117 6.05 13.65 -28.89
C VAL A 117 6.38 12.91 -27.58
N ALA A 118 7.52 13.18 -26.96
CA ALA A 118 7.89 12.56 -25.69
C ALA A 118 6.91 12.91 -24.55
N VAL A 119 6.47 14.17 -24.47
CA VAL A 119 5.47 14.63 -23.49
C VAL A 119 4.11 13.97 -23.74
N ALA A 120 3.68 13.88 -25.01
CA ALA A 120 2.44 13.19 -25.37
C ALA A 120 2.47 11.71 -24.98
N TRP A 121 3.60 11.04 -25.22
CA TRP A 121 3.80 9.64 -24.81
C TRP A 121 3.77 9.48 -23.29
N MET A 122 4.50 10.32 -22.54
CA MET A 122 4.47 10.30 -21.07
C MET A 122 3.06 10.52 -20.52
N ARG A 123 2.30 11.46 -21.10
CA ARG A 123 0.91 11.70 -20.72
C ARG A 123 0.02 10.49 -21.01
N SER A 124 0.20 9.83 -22.15
CA SER A 124 -0.51 8.59 -22.47
C SER A 124 -0.20 7.47 -21.47
N ARG A 125 1.07 7.30 -21.07
CA ARG A 125 1.48 6.30 -20.08
C ARG A 125 0.90 6.61 -18.69
N LEU A 126 0.89 7.87 -18.29
CA LEU A 126 0.29 8.31 -17.04
C LEU A 126 -1.21 8.02 -17.02
N ASN A 127 -1.93 8.38 -18.10
CA ASN A 127 -3.37 8.15 -18.18
C ASN A 127 -3.73 6.66 -18.13
N ALA A 128 -2.96 5.81 -18.81
CA ALA A 128 -3.14 4.36 -18.73
C ALA A 128 -2.93 3.85 -17.30
N ALA A 129 -1.83 4.25 -16.64
CA ALA A 129 -1.57 3.87 -15.25
C ALA A 129 -2.68 4.36 -14.29
N VAL A 130 -3.17 5.59 -14.46
CA VAL A 130 -4.26 6.12 -13.62
C VAL A 130 -5.55 5.31 -13.81
N ALA A 131 -5.89 4.93 -15.04
CA ALA A 131 -7.06 4.10 -15.31
C ALA A 131 -6.94 2.72 -14.65
N ASP A 132 -5.79 2.06 -14.82
CA ASP A 132 -5.51 0.74 -14.24
C ASP A 132 -5.56 0.78 -12.70
N LEU A 133 -4.89 1.76 -12.09
CA LEU A 133 -4.91 1.96 -10.63
C LEU A 133 -6.34 2.21 -10.12
N THR A 134 -7.09 3.07 -10.79
CA THR A 134 -8.47 3.39 -10.38
C THR A 134 -9.36 2.15 -10.39
N ASP A 135 -9.22 1.28 -11.39
CA ASP A 135 -9.94 0.00 -11.46
C ASP A 135 -9.53 -0.93 -10.31
N GLN A 136 -8.23 -1.12 -10.07
CA GLN A 136 -7.72 -1.97 -9.01
C GLN A 136 -8.17 -1.50 -7.62
N TYR A 137 -8.09 -0.20 -7.34
CA TYR A 137 -8.58 0.39 -6.09
C TYR A 137 -10.09 0.22 -5.95
N GLY A 138 -10.86 0.37 -7.03
CA GLY A 138 -12.31 0.14 -7.04
C GLY A 138 -12.71 -1.29 -6.70
N GLN A 139 -11.83 -2.26 -6.97
CA GLN A 139 -12.00 -3.68 -6.68
C GLN A 139 -11.31 -4.12 -5.38
N TYR A 140 -10.82 -3.18 -4.56
CA TYR A 140 -10.05 -3.45 -3.33
C TYR A 140 -8.74 -4.24 -3.56
N ARG A 141 -8.18 -4.23 -4.77
CA ARG A 141 -6.91 -4.88 -5.13
C ARG A 141 -5.72 -3.96 -4.85
N ILE A 142 -5.60 -3.51 -3.61
CA ILE A 142 -4.61 -2.49 -3.18
C ILE A 142 -3.17 -2.97 -3.37
N SER A 143 -2.92 -4.28 -3.27
CA SER A 143 -1.59 -4.87 -3.47
C SER A 143 -1.12 -4.87 -4.92
N ASP A 144 -2.06 -4.89 -5.85
CA ASP A 144 -1.79 -5.00 -7.27
C ASP A 144 -1.62 -3.61 -7.92
N ALA A 145 -2.03 -2.57 -7.18
CA ALA A 145 -2.00 -1.16 -7.57
C ALA A 145 -0.71 -0.49 -7.09
#